data_AF-A0A7C5N3A2-F1
#
_entry.id   AF-A0A7C5N3A2-F1
#
_cell.length_a   1.000
_cell.length_b   1.000
_cell.length_c   1.000
_cell.angle_alpha   90.00
_cell.angle_beta   90.00
_cell.angle_gamma   90.00
#
_symmetry.space_group_name_H-M   'P 1'
#
loop_
_entity.id
_entity.type
_entity.pdbx_description
1 polymer ?
#
loop_
_entity_poly.entity_id
_entity_poly.type
_entity_poly.pdbx_seq_one_letter_code
_entity_poly.pdbx_strand_id
1 'polypeptide(L)'
;TGFPLGMVLGLYPVTHRGIISAITPAAIPAGSSRRLNAARIKRLRNPFMVYQLDAIAYPGNSGSPLYLPATGEVIGVVNSVFIKDSKESVLSSPSGISYAIPVKYVHRLLQ
;
A
#
# COMPACT_ATOMS: atom_id res chain seq x y z
N THR A 1 -3.81 2.26 11.99
CA THR A 1 -4.00 3.62 12.57
C THR A 1 -2.83 4.48 12.17
N GLY A 2 -3.10 5.64 11.57
CA GLY A 2 -2.08 6.56 11.06
C GLY A 2 -2.47 8.02 11.30
N PHE A 3 -1.67 8.95 10.78
CA PHE A 3 -1.89 10.40 10.92
C PHE A 3 -2.12 11.01 9.54
N PRO A 4 -3.30 10.82 8.93
CA PRO A 4 -3.57 11.33 7.60
C PRO A 4 -3.47 12.86 7.60
N LEU A 5 -2.77 13.39 6.59
CA LEU A 5 -2.59 14.83 6.36
C LEU A 5 -2.01 15.58 7.58
N GLY A 6 -1.16 14.92 8.37
CA GLY A 6 -0.73 15.39 9.70
C GLY A 6 -0.33 16.87 9.80
N MET A 7 0.38 17.43 8.81
CA MET A 7 0.75 18.87 8.83
C MET A 7 -0.43 19.82 8.59
N VAL A 8 -1.49 19.37 7.94
CA VAL A 8 -2.67 20.17 7.56
C VAL A 8 -3.78 20.05 8.60
N LEU A 9 -3.98 18.85 9.16
CA LEU A 9 -5.08 18.55 10.08
C LEU A 9 -4.65 18.35 11.55
N GLY A 10 -3.34 18.39 11.83
CA GLY A 10 -2.78 18.08 13.14
C GLY A 10 -2.54 16.58 13.36
N LEU A 11 -1.85 16.24 14.45
CA LEU A 11 -1.47 14.86 14.79
C LEU A 11 -2.61 14.10 15.47
N TYR A 12 -3.74 13.95 14.78
CA TYR A 12 -4.85 13.12 15.24
C TYR A 12 -4.79 11.73 14.60
N PRO A 13 -4.77 10.64 15.39
CA PRO A 13 -4.74 9.30 14.85
C PRO A 13 -6.10 8.95 14.24
N VAL A 14 -6.09 8.44 13.02
CA VAL A 14 -7.28 7.94 12.32
C VAL A 14 -7.11 6.47 11.99
N THR A 15 -8.18 5.70 12.23
CA THR A 15 -8.28 4.29 11.87
C THR A 15 -9.34 4.14 10.79
N HIS A 16 -8.94 3.65 9.63
CA HIS A 16 -9.87 3.27 8.57
C HIS A 16 -10.21 1.79 8.72
N ARG A 17 -11.45 1.43 8.40
CA ARG A 17 -11.88 0.04 8.25
C ARG A 17 -12.13 -0.23 6.77
N GLY A 18 -11.65 -1.36 6.30
CA GLY A 18 -11.86 -1.87 4.96
C GLY A 18 -11.68 -3.38 4.94
N ILE A 19 -11.71 -3.95 3.74
CA ILE A 19 -11.43 -5.35 3.45
C ILE A 19 -10.15 -5.48 2.61
N ILE A 20 -9.60 -6.68 2.59
CA ILE A 20 -8.63 -7.06 1.56
C ILE A 20 -9.43 -7.43 0.32
N SER A 21 -9.59 -6.49 -0.61
CA SER A 21 -10.35 -6.70 -1.84
C SER A 21 -9.66 -7.69 -2.78
N ALA A 22 -8.33 -7.73 -2.76
CA ALA A 22 -7.54 -8.66 -3.56
C ALA A 22 -6.13 -8.86 -2.98
N ILE A 23 -5.50 -9.98 -3.33
CA ILE A 23 -4.06 -10.19 -3.16
C ILE A 23 -3.42 -10.13 -4.55
N THR A 24 -2.65 -9.09 -4.82
CA THR A 24 -2.16 -8.76 -6.18
C THR A 24 -0.64 -8.71 -6.23
N PRO A 25 -0.01 -8.97 -7.39
CA PRO A 25 1.41 -8.72 -7.56
C PRO A 25 1.66 -7.20 -7.49
N ALA A 26 2.68 -6.79 -6.73
CA ALA A 26 3.03 -5.38 -6.62
C ALA A 26 3.63 -4.78 -7.91
N ALA A 27 4.02 -5.63 -8.86
CA ALA A 27 4.44 -5.20 -10.19
C ALA A 27 3.36 -5.60 -11.21
N ILE A 28 2.77 -4.61 -11.86
CA ILE A 28 1.88 -4.83 -13.01
C ILE A 28 2.75 -5.04 -14.25
N PRO A 29 2.46 -6.05 -15.11
CA PRO A 29 3.19 -6.26 -16.35
C PRO A 29 3.22 -4.99 -17.20
N ALA A 30 4.37 -4.69 -17.81
CA ALA A 30 4.48 -3.55 -18.70
C ALA A 30 3.63 -3.79 -19.96
N GLY A 31 2.72 -2.87 -20.30
CA GLY A 31 1.86 -2.95 -21.49
C GLY A 31 2.60 -2.88 -22.84
N SER A 32 3.95 -2.85 -22.83
CA SER A 32 4.79 -2.93 -24.03
C SER A 32 6.14 -3.55 -23.69
N SER A 33 6.60 -4.47 -24.54
CA SER A 33 7.92 -5.11 -24.48
C SER A 33 9.07 -4.11 -24.49
N ARG A 34 8.88 -2.92 -25.10
CA ARG A 34 9.89 -1.85 -25.15
C ARG A 34 10.19 -1.22 -23.79
N ARG A 35 9.35 -1.46 -22.78
CA ARG A 35 9.52 -0.98 -21.39
C ARG A 35 9.94 -2.09 -20.41
N LEU A 36 10.22 -3.29 -20.93
CA LEU A 36 10.79 -4.41 -20.17
C LEU A 36 12.32 -4.33 -20.20
N ASN A 37 12.93 -4.32 -19.03
CA ASN A 37 14.37 -4.52 -18.86
C ASN A 37 14.62 -5.76 -17.99
N ALA A 38 15.86 -6.25 -17.95
CA ALA A 38 16.21 -7.46 -17.21
C ALA A 38 15.77 -7.42 -15.73
N ALA A 39 15.90 -6.26 -15.07
CA ALA A 39 15.46 -6.08 -13.69
C ALA A 39 13.94 -6.21 -13.52
N ARG A 40 13.15 -5.65 -14.44
CA ARG A 40 11.68 -5.76 -14.45
C ARG A 40 11.23 -7.19 -14.76
N ILE A 41 11.87 -7.86 -15.72
CA ILE A 41 11.60 -9.27 -16.04
C ILE A 41 11.85 -10.14 -14.80
N LYS A 42 12.96 -9.94 -14.09
CA LYS A 42 13.27 -10.69 -12.86
C LYS A 42 12.21 -10.49 -11.78
N ARG A 43 11.72 -9.25 -11.59
CA ARG A 43 10.64 -8.95 -10.64
C ARG A 43 9.28 -9.55 -11.06
N LEU A 44 9.01 -9.67 -12.35
CA LEU A 44 7.78 -10.29 -12.87
C LEU A 44 7.79 -11.82 -12.77
N ARG A 45 8.98 -12.47 -12.81
CA ARG A 45 9.09 -13.93 -12.66
C ARG A 45 8.81 -14.42 -11.24
N ASN A 46 9.09 -13.60 -10.23
CA ASN A 46 8.76 -13.89 -8.84
C ASN A 46 8.19 -12.62 -8.18
N PRO A 47 6.93 -12.26 -8.48
CA PRO A 47 6.35 -11.03 -7.98
C PRO A 47 6.08 -11.14 -6.49
N PHE A 48 6.43 -10.09 -5.74
CA PHE A 48 5.99 -9.99 -4.36
C PHE A 48 4.50 -9.62 -4.34
N MET A 49 3.73 -10.40 -3.58
CA MET A 49 2.28 -10.22 -3.45
C MET A 49 1.97 -9.22 -2.34
N VAL A 50 1.02 -8.31 -2.60
CA VAL A 50 0.53 -7.28 -1.67
C VAL A 50 -0.97 -7.40 -1.47
N TYR A 51 -1.48 -6.82 -0.39
CA TYR A 51 -2.92 -6.68 -0.17
C TYR A 51 -3.40 -5.39 -0.82
N GLN A 52 -4.42 -5.48 -1.65
CA GLN A 52 -5.20 -4.33 -2.12
C GLN A 52 -6.39 -4.13 -1.18
N LEU A 53 -6.62 -2.90 -0.77
CA LEU A 53 -7.66 -2.50 0.18
C LEU A 53 -8.65 -1.55 -0.49
N ASP A 54 -9.92 -1.64 -0.13
CA ASP A 54 -10.99 -0.68 -0.46
C ASP A 54 -11.05 0.50 0.52
N ALA A 55 -9.87 0.94 0.97
CA ALA A 55 -9.74 2.03 1.92
C ALA A 55 -8.94 3.17 1.30
N ILE A 56 -9.41 4.40 1.52
CA ILE A 56 -8.65 5.60 1.16
C ILE A 56 -7.41 5.70 2.04
N ALA A 57 -6.26 5.96 1.41
CA ALA A 57 -5.04 6.27 2.14
C ALA A 57 -4.49 7.63 1.72
N TYR A 58 -4.50 8.57 2.67
CA TYR A 58 -3.90 9.90 2.50
C TYR A 58 -2.40 9.88 2.82
N PRO A 59 -1.63 10.88 2.37
CA PRO A 59 -0.29 11.14 2.90
C PRO A 59 -0.30 11.12 4.44
N GLY A 60 0.62 10.37 5.05
CA GLY A 60 0.64 10.14 6.50
C GLY A 60 0.01 8.81 6.95
N ASN A 61 -0.70 8.09 6.07
CA ASN A 61 -1.11 6.70 6.34
C ASN A 61 -0.01 5.68 6.00
N SER A 62 0.95 6.01 5.12
CA SER A 62 2.09 5.12 4.81
C SER A 62 2.86 4.74 6.07
N GLY A 63 3.21 3.47 6.20
CA GLY A 63 3.88 2.92 7.38
C GLY A 63 2.92 2.50 8.51
N SER A 64 1.63 2.83 8.41
CA SER A 64 0.65 2.45 9.43
C SER A 64 0.37 0.94 9.44
N PRO A 65 0.04 0.35 10.60
CA PRO A 65 -0.34 -1.05 10.66
C PRO A 65 -1.72 -1.28 10.05
N LEU A 66 -1.82 -2.34 9.24
CA LEU A 66 -3.06 -3.03 8.89
C LEU A 66 -3.21 -4.20 9.87
N TYR A 67 -4.32 -4.26 10.60
CA TYR A 67 -4.53 -5.26 11.64
C TYR A 67 -5.95 -5.82 11.65
N LEU A 68 -6.10 -7.03 12.19
CA LEU A 68 -7.41 -7.66 12.39
C LEU A 68 -8.16 -6.97 13.53
N PRO A 69 -9.40 -6.47 13.33
CA PRO A 69 -10.14 -5.76 14.36
C PRO A 69 -10.44 -6.59 15.62
N ALA A 70 -10.59 -7.91 15.46
CA ALA A 70 -10.94 -8.81 16.55
C ALA A 70 -9.76 -9.10 17.50
N THR A 71 -8.53 -9.10 16.99
CA THR A 71 -7.34 -9.55 17.74
C THR A 71 -6.28 -8.48 17.91
N GLY A 72 -6.31 -7.41 17.11
CA GLY A 72 -5.23 -6.44 17.02
C GLY A 72 -3.98 -6.96 16.30
N GLU A 73 -4.02 -8.18 15.75
CA GLU A 73 -2.89 -8.78 15.03
C GLU A 73 -2.54 -7.96 13.80
N VAL A 74 -1.29 -7.48 13.71
CA VAL A 74 -0.78 -6.74 12.55
C VAL A 74 -0.48 -7.73 11.43
N ILE A 75 -1.25 -7.63 10.34
CA ILE A 75 -1.13 -8.50 9.17
C ILE A 75 -0.41 -7.83 8.01
N GLY A 76 -0.21 -6.51 8.06
CA GLY A 76 0.54 -5.79 7.04
C GLY A 76 0.88 -4.35 7.40
N VAL A 77 1.65 -3.71 6.53
CA VAL A 77 2.07 -2.32 6.64
C VAL A 77 1.52 -1.56 5.43
N VAL A 78 0.73 -0.53 5.68
CA VAL A 78 0.13 0.31 4.64
C VAL A 78 1.24 0.97 3.82
N ASN A 79 1.19 0.81 2.50
CA ASN A 79 2.06 1.46 1.55
C ASN A 79 1.20 2.26 0.57
N SER A 80 0.95 3.51 0.91
CA SER A 80 0.17 4.44 0.10
C SER A 80 1.07 5.15 -0.89
N VAL A 81 1.49 4.49 -1.97
CA VAL A 81 2.12 5.13 -3.15
C VAL A 81 2.21 4.20 -4.38
N PHE A 82 1.15 3.45 -4.73
CA PHE A 82 1.03 3.03 -6.14
C PHE A 82 0.46 4.19 -6.96
N ILE A 83 1.28 5.23 -7.07
CA ILE A 83 0.91 6.51 -7.66
C ILE A 83 0.80 6.35 -9.18
N LYS A 84 -0.40 6.58 -9.74
CA LYS A 84 -0.55 6.89 -11.17
C LYS A 84 -0.41 8.38 -11.49
N ASP A 85 -0.57 9.30 -10.54
CA ASP A 85 -0.51 10.75 -10.78
C ASP A 85 0.06 11.56 -9.59
N SER A 86 0.63 12.73 -9.87
CA SER A 86 1.44 13.55 -8.95
C SER A 86 0.87 13.69 -7.51
N LYS A 87 1.75 14.01 -6.54
CA LYS A 87 1.42 14.13 -5.10
C LYS A 87 0.19 15.01 -4.82
N GLU A 88 -0.07 15.98 -5.69
CA GLU A 88 -1.17 16.93 -5.65
C GLU A 88 -2.53 16.27 -5.98
N SER A 89 -2.55 15.28 -6.88
CA SER A 89 -3.79 14.58 -7.30
C SER A 89 -4.38 13.69 -6.21
N VAL A 90 -3.54 13.19 -5.30
CA VAL A 90 -3.96 12.32 -4.18
C VAL A 90 -4.88 13.06 -3.21
N LEU A 91 -4.72 14.39 -3.11
CA LEU A 91 -5.54 15.23 -2.25
C LEU A 91 -6.88 15.61 -2.90
N SER A 92 -6.89 15.82 -4.22
CA SER A 92 -8.08 16.25 -4.95
C SER A 92 -8.95 15.10 -5.46
N SER A 93 -8.41 13.89 -5.64
CA SER A 93 -9.16 12.74 -6.18
C SER A 93 -8.55 11.39 -5.72
N PRO A 94 -8.74 11.00 -4.44
CA PRO A 94 -8.28 9.70 -3.96
C PRO A 94 -9.02 8.58 -4.70
N SER A 95 -8.28 7.55 -5.13
CA SER A 95 -8.83 6.43 -5.90
C SER A 95 -9.77 5.49 -5.13
N GLY A 96 -9.91 5.68 -3.82
CA GLY A 96 -10.59 4.71 -2.93
C GLY A 96 -9.81 3.42 -2.71
N ILE A 97 -8.63 3.27 -3.32
CA ILE A 97 -7.83 2.05 -3.29
C ILE A 97 -6.49 2.33 -2.62
N SER A 98 -6.11 1.49 -1.67
CA SER A 98 -4.77 1.50 -1.08
C SER A 98 -4.14 0.11 -1.07
N TYR A 99 -2.86 0.04 -0.74
CA TYR A 99 -2.11 -1.20 -0.71
C TYR A 99 -1.42 -1.37 0.64
N ALA A 100 -1.27 -2.62 1.08
CA ALA A 100 -0.47 -2.98 2.24
C ALA A 100 0.50 -4.12 1.90
N ILE A 101 1.71 -4.02 2.44
CA ILE A 101 2.74 -5.05 2.36
C ILE A 101 2.48 -6.06 3.48
N PRO A 102 2.27 -7.36 3.17
CA PRO A 102 2.10 -8.39 4.18
C PRO A 102 3.24 -8.45 5.22
N VAL A 103 2.90 -8.59 6.50
CA VAL A 103 3.87 -8.52 7.61
C VAL A 103 4.97 -9.59 7.51
N LYS A 104 4.70 -10.73 6.84
CA LYS A 104 5.69 -11.78 6.56
C LYS A 104 6.96 -11.25 5.88
N TYR A 105 6.87 -10.21 5.06
CA TYR A 105 8.05 -9.63 4.42
C TYR A 105 8.88 -8.80 5.39
N VAL A 106 8.24 -8.15 6.36
CA VAL A 106 8.93 -7.43 7.45
C VAL A 106 9.69 -8.44 8.31
N HIS A 107 9.06 -9.54 8.70
CA HIS A 107 9.73 -10.60 9.47
C HIS A 107 10.95 -11.18 8.75
N ARG A 108 10.86 -11.40 7.44
CA ARG A 108 12.01 -11.85 6.63
C ARG A 108 13.17 -10.86 6.56
N LEU A 109 12.95 -9.58 6.81
CA LEU A 109 14.01 -8.56 6.86
C LEU A 109 14.68 -8.47 8.24
N LEU A 110 14.01 -8.98 9.28
CA LEU A 110 14.52 -8.99 10.66
C LEU A 110 15.27 -10.28 11.01
N GLN A 111 15.26 -11.27 10.11
CA GLN A 111 16.00 -12.53 10.20
C GLN A 111 17.28 -12.42 9.38
#